data_AF-A0A1D8T3U9-F1
#
_entry.id   AF-A0A1D8T3U9-F1
#
_cell.length_a   1.000
_cell.length_b   1.000
_cell.length_c   1.000
_cell.angle_alpha   90.00
_cell.angle_beta   90.00
_cell.angle_gamma   90.00
#
_symmetry.space_group_name_H-M   'P 1'
#
loop_
_entity.id
_entity.type
_entity.pdbx_description
1 polymer ?
#
loop_
_entity_poly.entity_id
_entity_poly.type
_entity_poly.pdbx_seq_one_letter_code
_entity_poly.pdbx_strand_id
1 'polypeptide(L)'
;MGTGAGRVNPKWDETDEAGRWLADELDQRSTVGAAVPRRYPLCVEIPRTRVQYPELVEATEGSGVVRAAVLVDALEHLTKGQICHFAVWEGWGYFGRRATRLAYDIPSEGILLIPHQQMRYHLWSGPVSEFSTFAREWTDPSFVWPEDRRWCLGSSVDSTATYLGGDNAVAAAVLGAPELDARIVDRSAEQAFPDR
;
A
#
# COMPACT_ATOMS: atom_id res chain seq x y z
N MET A 1 -18.03 14.12 28.41
CA MET A 1 -17.04 13.02 28.54
C MET A 1 -17.09 12.22 27.27
N GLY A 2 -16.28 12.61 26.27
CA GLY A 2 -16.13 11.84 25.04
C GLY A 2 -15.04 10.81 25.26
N THR A 3 -15.37 9.54 25.13
CA THR A 3 -14.42 8.42 25.13
C THR A 3 -13.45 8.62 23.97
N GLY A 4 -12.24 9.10 24.26
CA GLY A 4 -11.14 9.04 23.32
C GLY A 4 -10.79 7.58 23.11
N ALA A 5 -11.23 7.01 21.99
CA ALA A 5 -10.69 5.74 21.52
C ALA A 5 -9.18 5.94 21.40
N GLY A 6 -8.39 5.29 22.26
CA GLY A 6 -6.94 5.34 22.19
C GLY A 6 -6.52 4.86 20.80
N ARG A 7 -5.93 5.75 20.00
CA ARG A 7 -5.40 5.39 18.67
C ARG A 7 -4.34 4.31 18.85
N VAL A 8 -4.56 3.16 18.23
CA VAL A 8 -3.64 2.02 18.25
C VAL A 8 -2.68 2.22 17.08
N ASN A 9 -1.41 2.53 17.35
CA ASN A 9 -0.41 2.57 16.27
C ASN A 9 -0.23 1.15 15.70
N PRO A 10 0.07 1.00 14.39
CA PRO A 10 0.43 -0.29 13.84
C PRO A 10 1.68 -0.83 14.57
N LYS A 11 1.65 -2.12 14.90
CA LYS A 11 2.73 -2.80 15.62
C LYS A 11 3.83 -3.16 14.62
N TRP A 12 5.09 -2.91 14.97
CA TRP A 12 6.21 -3.39 14.17
C TRP A 12 6.34 -4.92 14.29
N ASP A 13 6.62 -5.59 13.17
CA ASP A 13 6.85 -7.04 13.13
C ASP A 13 8.35 -7.34 13.19
N GLU A 14 8.77 -8.17 14.15
CA GLU A 14 10.18 -8.51 14.39
C GLU A 14 10.77 -9.47 13.34
N THR A 15 9.92 -10.01 12.45
CA THR A 15 10.30 -10.97 11.42
C THR A 15 9.68 -10.61 10.07
N ASP A 16 10.26 -11.14 8.99
CA ASP A 16 9.77 -10.96 7.61
C ASP A 16 8.72 -12.00 7.18
N GLU A 17 8.38 -12.95 8.05
CA GLU A 17 7.61 -14.16 7.71
C GLU A 17 6.26 -13.85 7.05
N ALA A 18 5.57 -12.81 7.54
CA ALA A 18 4.27 -12.41 7.01
C ALA A 18 4.34 -11.98 5.53
N GLY A 19 5.50 -11.51 5.07
CA GLY A 19 5.72 -10.96 3.74
C GLY A 19 6.51 -11.86 2.78
N ARG A 20 7.15 -12.94 3.24
CA ARG A 20 8.02 -13.80 2.40
C ARG A 20 7.37 -14.29 1.11
N TRP A 21 6.06 -14.54 1.16
CA TRP A 21 5.27 -14.99 0.02
C TRP A 21 5.24 -14.00 -1.15
N LEU A 22 5.44 -12.69 -0.90
CA LEU A 22 5.47 -11.67 -1.95
C LEU A 22 6.66 -11.89 -2.89
N ALA A 23 7.82 -12.27 -2.34
CA ALA A 23 9.05 -12.43 -3.12
C ALA A 23 8.90 -13.49 -4.23
N ASP A 24 8.12 -14.53 -3.97
CA ASP A 24 7.90 -15.61 -4.93
C ASP A 24 6.85 -15.25 -5.99
N GLU A 25 5.92 -14.34 -5.69
CA GLU A 25 4.69 -14.11 -6.46
C GLU A 25 4.72 -12.85 -7.33
N LEU A 26 5.72 -11.98 -7.17
CA LEU A 26 5.88 -10.75 -7.96
C LEU A 26 6.76 -10.98 -9.19
N ASP A 27 6.41 -10.32 -10.29
CA ASP A 27 7.18 -10.36 -11.54
C ASP A 27 8.40 -9.42 -11.50
N GLN A 28 9.36 -9.64 -12.41
CA GLN A 28 10.66 -8.94 -12.43
C GLN A 28 10.70 -7.66 -13.28
N ARG A 29 9.57 -7.26 -13.88
CA ARG A 29 9.50 -6.20 -14.90
C ARG A 29 8.76 -4.97 -14.35
N SER A 30 8.90 -3.81 -14.98
CA SER A 30 8.10 -2.61 -14.68
C SER A 30 6.61 -2.74 -15.07
N THR A 31 6.06 -3.95 -15.00
CA THR A 31 4.66 -4.25 -15.25
C THR A 31 3.87 -4.24 -13.95
N VAL A 32 2.55 -4.18 -14.06
CA VAL A 32 1.61 -4.33 -12.93
C VAL A 32 1.93 -5.57 -12.10
N GLY A 33 2.41 -6.64 -12.75
CA GLY A 33 2.84 -7.86 -12.09
C GLY A 33 4.00 -7.73 -11.10
N ALA A 34 4.80 -6.66 -11.15
CA ALA A 34 5.79 -6.37 -10.10
C ALA A 34 5.19 -5.66 -8.88
N ALA A 35 3.98 -5.10 -8.99
CA ALA A 35 3.25 -4.49 -7.88
C ALA A 35 2.19 -5.44 -7.30
N VAL A 36 1.68 -6.39 -8.07
CA VAL A 36 0.62 -7.30 -7.62
C VAL A 36 1.08 -8.76 -7.70
N PRO A 37 0.84 -9.60 -6.67
CA PRO A 37 1.16 -11.03 -6.70
C PRO A 37 0.35 -11.85 -7.73
N ARG A 38 0.99 -12.81 -8.44
CA ARG A 38 0.38 -13.59 -9.53
C ARG A 38 -0.78 -14.49 -9.14
N ARG A 39 -0.91 -14.85 -7.86
CA ARG A 39 -2.07 -15.59 -7.33
C ARG A 39 -3.41 -14.91 -7.56
N TYR A 40 -3.45 -13.59 -7.74
CA TYR A 40 -4.71 -12.88 -7.88
C TYR A 40 -5.20 -12.93 -9.33
N PRO A 41 -6.43 -13.45 -9.57
CA PRO A 41 -6.97 -13.57 -10.93
C PRO A 41 -7.33 -12.22 -11.54
N LEU A 42 -7.56 -11.18 -10.72
CA LEU A 42 -7.85 -9.83 -11.17
C LEU A 42 -6.89 -8.83 -10.54
N CYS A 43 -6.58 -7.80 -11.31
CA CYS A 43 -5.88 -6.61 -10.86
C CYS A 43 -6.71 -5.37 -11.20
N VAL A 44 -6.85 -4.49 -10.22
CA VAL A 44 -7.48 -3.18 -10.37
C VAL A 44 -6.42 -2.11 -10.19
N GLU A 45 -6.34 -1.18 -11.13
CA GLU A 45 -5.57 0.06 -11.00
C GLU A 45 -6.46 1.15 -10.40
N ILE A 46 -5.91 1.89 -9.45
CA ILE A 46 -6.52 3.03 -8.77
C ILE A 46 -5.59 4.23 -8.97
N PRO A 47 -5.94 5.20 -9.84
CA PRO A 47 -5.11 6.36 -10.10
C PRO A 47 -4.85 7.17 -8.83
N ARG A 48 -3.57 7.44 -8.53
CA ARG A 48 -3.17 8.32 -7.42
C ARG A 48 -3.23 9.76 -7.89
N THR A 49 -3.78 10.64 -7.06
CA THR A 49 -3.70 12.09 -7.26
C THR A 49 -2.42 12.71 -6.69
N ARG A 50 -1.58 11.91 -6.02
CA ARG A 50 -0.26 12.35 -5.52
C ARG A 50 0.77 12.22 -6.63
N VAL A 51 1.09 13.34 -7.29
CA VAL A 51 2.40 13.49 -7.93
C VAL A 51 3.41 13.65 -6.81
N GLN A 52 4.47 12.82 -6.84
CA GLN A 52 5.53 12.73 -5.82
C GLN A 52 6.34 14.05 -5.65
N TYR A 53 6.04 15.05 -6.47
CA TYR A 53 6.69 16.36 -6.58
C TYR A 53 5.65 17.48 -6.50
N PRO A 54 5.25 17.95 -5.30
CA PRO A 54 4.26 19.01 -5.13
C PRO A 54 4.71 20.37 -5.71
N GLU A 55 6.00 20.54 -6.03
CA GLU A 55 6.52 21.72 -6.72
C GLU A 55 6.13 21.80 -8.21
N LEU A 56 5.61 20.71 -8.80
CA LEU A 56 5.23 20.64 -10.22
C LEU A 56 3.71 20.64 -10.46
N VAL A 57 2.89 20.54 -9.42
CA VAL A 57 1.42 20.56 -9.54
C VAL A 57 0.85 21.26 -8.33
N GLU A 58 -0.04 22.24 -8.54
CA GLU A 58 -0.87 22.79 -7.47
C GLU A 58 -1.66 21.62 -6.85
N ALA A 59 -1.21 21.16 -5.69
CA ALA A 59 -1.95 20.18 -4.90
C ALA A 59 -3.33 20.79 -4.62
N THR A 60 -4.36 20.30 -5.32
CA THR A 60 -5.74 20.64 -4.97
C THR A 60 -6.03 19.96 -3.64
N GLU A 61 -5.81 20.72 -2.56
CA GLU A 61 -6.15 20.36 -1.19
C GLU A 61 -7.59 19.81 -1.18
N GLY A 62 -7.73 18.48 -1.07
CA GLY A 62 -9.04 17.82 -0.98
C GLY A 62 -9.13 16.47 -1.70
N SER A 63 -8.59 16.33 -2.92
CA SER A 63 -8.90 15.15 -3.75
C SER A 63 -8.21 13.85 -3.28
N GLY A 64 -6.93 13.93 -2.89
CA GLY A 64 -6.15 12.75 -2.46
C GLY A 64 -6.55 12.19 -1.10
N VAL A 65 -7.01 13.04 -0.18
CA VAL A 65 -7.46 12.61 1.16
C VAL A 65 -8.81 11.89 1.06
N VAL A 66 -9.72 12.36 0.22
CA VAL A 66 -11.02 11.72 -0.02
C VAL A 66 -10.83 10.35 -0.66
N ARG A 67 -9.98 10.22 -1.69
CA ARG A 67 -9.68 8.92 -2.31
C ARG A 67 -9.05 7.93 -1.35
N ALA A 68 -8.16 8.38 -0.46
CA ALA A 68 -7.56 7.51 0.55
C ALA A 68 -8.61 6.99 1.55
N ALA A 69 -9.53 7.83 2.00
CA ALA A 69 -10.61 7.42 2.90
C ALA A 69 -11.54 6.39 2.24
N VAL A 70 -11.98 6.65 1.00
CA VAL A 70 -12.84 5.72 0.24
C VAL A 70 -12.15 4.38 0.00
N LEU A 71 -10.84 4.39 -0.27
CA LEU A 71 -10.06 3.16 -0.42
C LEU A 71 -9.98 2.40 0.91
N VAL A 72 -9.73 3.09 2.04
CA VAL A 72 -9.72 2.46 3.36
C VAL A 72 -11.07 1.84 3.68
N ASP A 73 -12.18 2.52 3.43
CA ASP A 73 -13.54 1.99 3.67
C ASP A 73 -13.79 0.71 2.85
N ALA A 74 -13.39 0.71 1.56
CA ALA A 74 -13.50 -0.48 0.71
C ALA A 74 -12.63 -1.63 1.24
N LEU A 75 -11.39 -1.34 1.66
CA LEU A 75 -10.50 -2.33 2.24
C LEU A 75 -10.97 -2.83 3.61
N GLU A 76 -11.61 -2.01 4.44
CA GLU A 76 -12.21 -2.41 5.72
C GLU A 76 -13.35 -3.41 5.50
N HIS A 77 -14.26 -3.08 4.57
CA HIS A 77 -15.35 -3.97 4.19
C HIS A 77 -14.83 -5.33 3.71
N LEU A 78 -13.75 -5.30 2.91
CA LEU A 78 -13.09 -6.52 2.51
C LEU A 78 -12.47 -7.20 3.75
N THR A 79 -11.59 -6.56 4.49
CA THR A 79 -10.80 -7.18 5.57
C THR A 79 -11.64 -7.85 6.67
N LYS A 80 -12.88 -7.39 6.92
CA LYS A 80 -13.80 -7.95 7.93
C LYS A 80 -13.16 -8.04 9.32
N GLY A 81 -12.35 -7.04 9.68
CA GLY A 81 -11.69 -6.93 10.99
C GLY A 81 -10.44 -7.80 11.20
N GLN A 82 -9.96 -8.50 10.17
CA GLN A 82 -8.65 -9.17 10.21
C GLN A 82 -7.52 -8.16 10.41
N ILE A 83 -6.40 -8.65 10.93
CA ILE A 83 -5.14 -7.90 10.92
C ILE A 83 -4.64 -7.80 9.47
N CYS A 84 -4.17 -6.61 9.12
CA CYS A 84 -3.42 -6.35 7.91
C CYS A 84 -1.95 -6.19 8.22
N HIS A 85 -1.13 -6.58 7.25
CA HIS A 85 0.30 -6.33 7.22
C HIS A 85 0.60 -5.19 6.25
N PHE A 86 1.60 -4.40 6.58
CA PHE A 86 2.06 -3.24 5.83
C PHE A 86 3.56 -3.39 5.58
N ALA A 87 3.97 -3.47 4.32
CA ALA A 87 5.38 -3.46 3.95
C ALA A 87 5.77 -2.06 3.50
N VAL A 88 6.70 -1.44 4.22
CA VAL A 88 7.16 -0.09 3.92
C VAL A 88 8.64 -0.13 3.54
N TRP A 89 8.98 0.45 2.39
CA TRP A 89 10.32 0.43 1.82
C TRP A 89 11.30 1.31 2.60
N GLU A 90 12.48 0.78 2.92
CA GLU A 90 13.51 1.51 3.69
C GLU A 90 13.97 2.83 3.03
N GLY A 91 13.86 2.93 1.70
CA GLY A 91 14.38 4.06 0.93
C GLY A 91 13.48 5.30 0.94
N TRP A 92 12.30 5.25 1.56
CA TRP A 92 11.52 6.46 1.85
C TRP A 92 12.36 7.36 2.78
N GLY A 93 12.77 8.53 2.28
CA GLY A 93 13.80 9.42 2.88
C GLY A 93 13.58 9.95 4.31
N TYR A 94 12.53 9.52 4.99
CA TYR A 94 12.21 9.85 6.38
C TYR A 94 12.35 8.65 7.34
N PHE A 95 12.70 7.45 6.85
CA PHE A 95 13.08 6.33 7.70
C PHE A 95 14.32 6.69 8.53
N GLY A 96 14.14 6.79 9.85
CA GLY A 96 15.23 7.05 10.81
C GLY A 96 15.76 8.50 10.85
N ARG A 97 15.24 9.44 10.04
CA ARG A 97 15.65 10.86 10.11
C ARG A 97 14.48 11.73 10.58
N ARG A 98 14.41 11.90 11.92
CA ARG A 98 13.69 12.92 12.71
C ARG A 98 12.35 13.46 12.16
N ALA A 99 11.31 13.27 12.97
CA ALA A 99 10.02 13.98 13.06
C ALA A 99 8.76 13.31 12.47
N THR A 100 8.72 11.97 12.36
CA THR A 100 7.46 11.24 12.16
C THR A 100 7.06 10.45 13.40
N ARG A 101 5.76 10.22 13.61
CA ARG A 101 5.24 9.41 14.74
C ARG A 101 5.67 7.93 14.67
N LEU A 102 6.22 7.51 13.52
CA LEU A 102 6.78 6.19 13.22
C LEU A 102 8.32 6.16 13.36
N ALA A 103 8.94 7.15 14.00
CA ALA A 103 10.38 7.15 14.29
C ALA A 103 10.74 6.05 15.31
N TYR A 104 10.92 4.83 14.81
CA TYR A 104 11.45 3.69 15.54
C TYR A 104 12.96 3.57 15.26
N ASP A 105 13.75 3.13 16.25
CA ASP A 105 15.07 2.56 16.01
C ASP A 105 14.84 1.29 15.19
N ILE A 106 14.99 1.39 13.87
CA ILE A 106 14.67 0.31 12.95
C ILE A 106 15.70 -0.81 13.12
N PRO A 107 15.30 -2.00 13.62
CA PRO A 107 16.26 -3.09 13.77
C PRO A 107 16.70 -3.60 12.40
N SER A 108 17.95 -4.06 12.31
CA SER A 108 18.48 -4.67 11.09
C SER A 108 17.91 -6.07 10.80
N GLU A 109 17.06 -6.59 11.69
CA GLU A 109 16.45 -7.92 11.64
C GLU A 109 15.00 -7.84 11.17
N GLY A 110 14.45 -8.96 10.68
CA GLY A 110 13.06 -8.99 10.19
C GLY A 110 12.81 -8.23 8.88
N ILE A 111 13.85 -8.05 8.07
CA ILE A 111 13.77 -7.30 6.82
C ILE A 111 13.28 -8.21 5.71
N LEU A 112 12.14 -7.85 5.11
CA LEU A 112 11.65 -8.49 3.90
C LEU A 112 12.46 -8.00 2.70
N LEU A 113 13.15 -8.95 2.05
CA LEU A 113 13.81 -8.70 0.77
C LEU A 113 12.87 -9.10 -0.37
N ILE A 114 12.63 -8.18 -1.30
CA ILE A 114 12.01 -8.51 -2.60
C ILE A 114 13.12 -8.46 -3.64
N PRO A 115 13.77 -9.62 -3.94
CA PRO A 115 15.07 -9.64 -4.61
C PRO A 115 15.07 -8.97 -5.99
N HIS A 116 13.96 -9.09 -6.71
CA HIS A 116 13.83 -8.55 -8.06
C HIS A 116 13.69 -7.03 -8.11
N GLN A 117 13.23 -6.41 -7.03
CA GLN A 117 13.20 -4.96 -6.90
C GLN A 117 14.47 -4.42 -6.24
N GLN A 118 15.31 -5.29 -5.66
CA GLN A 118 16.45 -4.91 -4.82
C GLN A 118 16.04 -3.97 -3.68
N MET A 119 14.79 -4.06 -3.24
CA MET A 119 14.20 -3.22 -2.21
C MET A 119 14.05 -4.01 -0.91
N ARG A 120 14.34 -3.33 0.20
CA ARG A 120 14.25 -3.85 1.56
C ARG A 120 13.05 -3.21 2.24
N TYR A 121 12.20 -4.04 2.85
CA TYR A 121 10.98 -3.59 3.48
C TYR A 121 10.96 -3.98 4.95
N HIS A 122 10.42 -3.08 5.75
CA HIS A 122 10.04 -3.35 7.13
C HIS A 122 8.55 -3.64 7.20
N LEU A 123 8.17 -4.54 8.10
CA LEU A 123 6.79 -4.99 8.25
C LEU A 123 6.16 -4.40 9.51
N TRP A 124 4.90 -4.01 9.37
CA TRP A 124 4.02 -3.68 10.48
C TRP A 124 2.71 -4.47 10.34
N SER A 125 2.02 -4.67 11.46
CA SER A 125 0.73 -5.30 11.53
C SER A 125 -0.28 -4.45 12.33
N GLY A 126 -1.53 -4.43 11.90
CA GLY A 126 -2.59 -3.66 12.56
C GLY A 126 -3.90 -3.69 11.78
N PRO A 127 -4.96 -3.02 12.28
CA PRO A 127 -6.19 -2.87 11.51
C PRO A 127 -5.93 -2.04 10.25
N VAL A 128 -6.66 -2.31 9.17
CA VAL A 128 -6.46 -1.63 7.88
C VAL A 128 -6.68 -0.11 7.96
N SER A 129 -7.42 0.38 8.96
CA SER A 129 -7.58 1.80 9.28
C SER A 129 -6.24 2.53 9.50
N GLU A 130 -5.20 1.81 9.93
CA GLU A 130 -3.86 2.36 10.12
C GLU A 130 -3.14 2.71 8.81
N PHE A 131 -3.67 2.30 7.65
CA PHE A 131 -3.18 2.78 6.35
C PHE A 131 -3.15 4.32 6.29
N SER A 132 -4.14 4.97 6.89
CA SER A 132 -4.22 6.44 6.96
C SER A 132 -3.11 7.08 7.81
N THR A 133 -2.57 6.35 8.80
CA THR A 133 -1.45 6.79 9.63
C THR A 133 -0.19 6.93 8.79
N PHE A 134 0.11 5.95 7.95
CA PHE A 134 1.25 5.99 7.03
C PHE A 134 1.14 7.11 5.98
N ALA A 135 -0.06 7.31 5.41
CA ALA A 135 -0.29 8.31 4.37
C ALA A 135 -0.05 9.76 4.84
N ARG A 136 -0.35 10.04 6.10
CA ARG A 136 -0.10 11.33 6.75
C ARG A 136 1.39 11.59 7.01
N GLU A 137 2.14 10.54 7.25
CA GLU A 137 3.57 10.59 7.57
C GLU A 137 4.45 10.43 6.32
N TRP A 138 3.86 10.52 5.11
CA TRP A 138 4.56 10.40 3.82
C TRP A 138 5.32 9.08 3.65
N THR A 139 4.80 8.00 4.23
CA THR A 139 5.39 6.65 4.22
C THR A 139 4.38 5.63 3.73
N ASP A 140 3.71 5.93 2.61
CA ASP A 140 2.71 5.04 2.02
C ASP A 140 3.29 3.61 1.89
N PRO A 141 2.67 2.58 2.51
CA PRO A 141 3.17 1.22 2.43
C PRO A 141 3.17 0.79 0.97
N SER A 142 4.29 0.24 0.52
CA SER A 142 4.41 -0.30 -0.83
C SER A 142 3.54 -1.52 -1.02
N PHE A 143 3.30 -2.30 0.04
CA PHE A 143 2.34 -3.41 0.00
C PHE A 143 1.47 -3.44 1.25
N VAL A 144 0.21 -3.85 1.06
CA VAL A 144 -0.74 -4.09 2.17
C VAL A 144 -1.56 -5.34 1.87
N TRP A 145 -1.74 -6.22 2.85
CA TRP A 145 -2.58 -7.42 2.70
C TRP A 145 -3.15 -7.88 4.05
N PRO A 146 -4.32 -8.53 4.10
CA PRO A 146 -4.87 -9.15 5.30
C PRO A 146 -4.19 -10.51 5.58
N GLU A 147 -4.34 -11.03 6.80
CA GLU A 147 -3.80 -12.35 7.19
C GLU A 147 -4.15 -13.48 6.21
N ASP A 148 -5.40 -13.52 5.71
CA ASP A 148 -5.86 -14.53 4.74
C ASP A 148 -5.30 -14.34 3.31
N ARG A 149 -4.60 -13.22 3.04
CA ARG A 149 -4.01 -12.85 1.75
C ARG A 149 -5.02 -12.88 0.60
N ARG A 150 -6.30 -12.66 0.85
CA ARG A 150 -7.34 -12.66 -0.21
C ARG A 150 -7.27 -11.47 -1.16
N TRP A 151 -6.60 -10.39 -0.74
CA TRP A 151 -6.27 -9.24 -1.56
C TRP A 151 -4.87 -8.75 -1.22
N CYS A 152 -4.22 -8.06 -2.16
CA CYS A 152 -2.95 -7.38 -1.90
C CYS A 152 -2.93 -6.07 -2.66
N LEU A 153 -2.75 -4.98 -1.93
CA LEU A 153 -2.46 -3.67 -2.48
C LEU A 153 -0.96 -3.57 -2.74
N GLY A 154 -0.58 -3.00 -3.87
CA GLY A 154 0.80 -2.74 -4.27
C GLY A 154 0.94 -1.34 -4.84
N SER A 155 1.95 -0.60 -4.42
CA SER A 155 2.30 0.72 -4.94
C SER A 155 3.82 0.83 -5.07
N SER A 156 4.28 1.18 -6.26
CA SER A 156 5.68 1.54 -6.52
C SER A 156 5.90 3.01 -6.22
N VAL A 157 7.11 3.36 -5.78
CA VAL A 157 7.48 4.75 -5.44
C VAL A 157 7.31 5.70 -6.61
N ASP A 158 7.63 5.26 -7.82
CA ASP A 158 7.59 6.09 -9.03
C ASP A 158 6.23 6.03 -9.75
N SER A 159 5.30 5.18 -9.29
CA SER A 159 4.04 4.96 -9.98
C SER A 159 3.01 6.03 -9.64
N THR A 160 2.29 6.49 -10.66
CA THR A 160 1.13 7.39 -10.52
C THR A 160 -0.15 6.62 -10.16
N ALA A 161 -0.06 5.32 -9.88
CA ALA A 161 -1.20 4.48 -9.51
C ALA A 161 -0.88 3.56 -8.33
N THR A 162 -1.95 3.11 -7.69
CA THR A 162 -1.96 2.00 -6.74
C THR A 162 -2.67 0.82 -7.40
N TYR A 163 -2.16 -0.37 -7.21
CA TYR A 163 -2.75 -1.59 -7.75
C TYR A 163 -3.33 -2.46 -6.64
N LEU A 164 -4.45 -3.12 -6.90
CA LEU A 164 -5.09 -4.04 -5.98
C LEU A 164 -5.35 -5.38 -6.68
N GLY A 165 -4.67 -6.42 -6.22
CA GLY A 165 -4.96 -7.80 -6.61
C GLY A 165 -6.05 -8.40 -5.74
N GLY A 166 -6.97 -9.13 -6.35
CA GLY A 166 -8.02 -9.87 -5.63
C GLY A 166 -8.90 -10.71 -6.54
N ASP A 167 -10.00 -11.19 -5.97
CA ASP A 167 -11.05 -11.89 -6.71
C ASP A 167 -12.13 -10.91 -7.24
N ASN A 168 -13.22 -11.46 -7.78
CA ASN A 168 -14.36 -10.67 -8.28
C ASN A 168 -15.00 -9.79 -7.20
N ALA A 169 -15.03 -10.23 -5.94
CA ALA A 169 -15.63 -9.45 -4.85
C ALA A 169 -14.74 -8.25 -4.50
N VAL A 170 -13.41 -8.44 -4.51
CA VAL A 170 -12.44 -7.34 -4.36
C VAL A 170 -12.58 -6.32 -5.49
N ALA A 171 -12.62 -6.80 -6.74
CA ALA A 171 -12.75 -5.92 -7.90
C ALA A 171 -14.09 -5.14 -7.86
N ALA A 172 -15.20 -5.82 -7.57
CA ALA A 172 -16.51 -5.19 -7.49
C ALA A 172 -16.60 -4.12 -6.40
N ALA A 173 -15.98 -4.33 -5.25
CA ALA A 173 -15.98 -3.36 -4.15
C ALA A 173 -15.30 -2.05 -4.56
N VAL A 174 -14.16 -2.12 -5.26
CA VAL A 174 -13.40 -0.93 -5.68
C VAL A 174 -14.02 -0.27 -6.92
N LEU A 175 -14.44 -1.05 -7.91
CA LEU A 175 -15.11 -0.51 -9.10
C LEU A 175 -16.47 0.10 -8.79
N GLY A 176 -17.11 -0.32 -7.70
CA GLY A 176 -18.36 0.25 -7.20
C GLY A 176 -18.22 1.63 -6.54
N ALA A 177 -16.99 2.09 -6.28
CA ALA A 177 -16.69 3.38 -5.68
C ALA A 177 -16.19 4.36 -6.77
N PRO A 178 -17.07 5.18 -7.40
CA PRO A 178 -16.71 6.03 -8.53
C PRO A 178 -15.63 7.07 -8.19
N GLU A 179 -15.48 7.45 -6.93
CA GLU A 179 -14.48 8.39 -6.44
C GLU A 179 -13.05 7.88 -6.65
N LEU A 180 -12.86 6.55 -6.69
CA LEU A 180 -11.58 5.89 -6.89
C LEU A 180 -11.12 5.89 -8.35
N ASP A 181 -12.05 6.10 -9.30
CA ASP A 181 -11.75 6.08 -10.74
C ASP A 181 -10.98 4.80 -11.16
N ALA A 182 -11.38 3.68 -10.57
CA ALA A 182 -10.65 2.44 -10.67
C ALA A 182 -10.97 1.69 -11.98
N ARG A 183 -10.01 0.95 -12.50
CA ARG A 183 -10.16 0.14 -13.72
C ARG A 183 -9.45 -1.19 -13.63
N ILE A 184 -10.01 -2.22 -14.26
CA ILE A 184 -9.32 -3.50 -14.41
C ILE A 184 -8.13 -3.32 -15.34
N VAL A 185 -6.99 -3.92 -14.98
CA VAL A 185 -5.77 -3.91 -15.78
C VAL A 185 -5.18 -5.32 -15.89
N ASP A 186 -4.51 -5.59 -17.01
CA ASP A 186 -3.74 -6.82 -17.17
C ASP A 186 -2.44 -6.73 -16.35
N ARG A 187 -2.02 -7.84 -15.76
CA ARG A 187 -0.76 -7.92 -15.01
C ARG A 187 0.47 -7.64 -15.88
N SER A 188 0.40 -7.95 -17.17
CA SER A 188 1.48 -7.70 -18.12
C SER A 188 1.51 -6.26 -18.62
N ALA A 189 0.51 -5.43 -18.30
CA ALA A 189 0.54 -4.01 -18.64
C ALA A 189 1.69 -3.31 -17.91
N GLU A 190 2.25 -2.27 -18.51
CA GLU A 190 3.20 -1.39 -17.83
C GLU A 190 2.54 -0.69 -16.65
N GLN A 191 3.31 -0.45 -15.59
CA GLN A 191 2.83 0.42 -14.51
C GLN A 191 2.69 1.86 -15.03
N ALA A 192 1.73 2.58 -14.47
CA ALA A 192 1.55 3.99 -14.76
C ALA A 192 2.71 4.78 -14.12
N PHE A 193 3.51 5.44 -14.96
CA PHE A 193 4.58 6.34 -14.58
C PHE A 193 4.26 7.75 -15.11
N PRO A 194 4.78 8.83 -14.50
CA PRO A 194 4.63 10.17 -15.06
C PRO A 194 5.35 10.26 -16.41
N ASP A 195 4.77 11.03 -17.35
CA ASP A 195 5.45 11.41 -18.58
C ASP A 195 6.75 12.17 -18.22
N ARG A 196 7.88 11.71 -18.76
CA ARG A 196 9.21 12.30 -18.50
C ARG A 196 9.41 13.62 -19.23
#